data_AF-A0A1A9USY5-F1
#
_entry.id   AF-A0A1A9USY5-F1
#
_cell.length_a   1.000
_cell.length_b   1.000
_cell.length_c   1.000
_cell.angle_alpha   90.00
_cell.angle_beta   90.00
_cell.angle_gamma   90.00
#
_symmetry.space_group_name_H-M   'P 1'
#
loop_
_entity.id
_entity.type
_entity.pdbx_description
1 polymer ?
#
loop_
_entity_poly.entity_id
_entity_poly.type
_entity_poly.pdbx_seq_one_letter_code
_entity_poly.pdbx_strand_id
1 'polypeptide(L)'
;MDGWVAAWVDGWMDGWMDGWMDGWLDGWMVGWMVGWLDGWMAGWLRGWMDGWMDGWMDGWMDGWMDGRMDGWMDGWMAGWLGGWMGGWMDGWMDGWMAGWVDGWMDGWFGGWIDVWLGWWMDGWVGGWMDVY
;
A
#
# COMPACT_ATOMS: atom_id res chain seq x y z
N MET A 1 72.72 -51.29 -35.76
CA MET A 1 72.32 -49.88 -35.57
C MET A 1 70.87 -49.77 -35.08
N ASP A 2 70.30 -50.87 -34.58
CA ASP A 2 68.86 -51.11 -34.75
C ASP A 2 68.12 -50.91 -33.41
N GLY A 3 68.82 -51.10 -32.28
CA GLY A 3 68.27 -50.90 -30.94
C GLY A 3 68.20 -49.43 -30.49
N TRP A 4 69.06 -48.55 -31.01
CA TRP A 4 69.03 -47.12 -30.65
C TRP A 4 67.86 -46.38 -31.30
N VAL A 5 67.54 -46.73 -32.54
CA VAL A 5 66.39 -46.16 -33.25
C VAL A 5 65.08 -46.66 -32.62
N ALA A 6 64.99 -47.95 -32.29
CA ALA A 6 63.84 -48.50 -31.60
C ALA A 6 63.61 -47.84 -30.22
N ALA A 7 64.65 -47.74 -29.39
CA ALA A 7 64.52 -47.10 -28.08
C ALA A 7 64.17 -45.61 -28.14
N TRP A 8 64.63 -44.91 -29.19
CA TRP A 8 64.30 -43.50 -29.39
C TRP A 8 62.86 -43.31 -29.89
N VAL A 9 62.38 -44.19 -30.77
CA VAL A 9 60.98 -44.17 -31.25
C VAL A 9 60.02 -44.56 -30.12
N ASP A 10 60.34 -45.59 -29.35
CA ASP A 10 59.50 -46.03 -28.21
C ASP A 10 59.43 -44.93 -27.14
N GLY A 11 60.58 -44.40 -26.70
CA GLY A 11 60.59 -43.34 -25.68
C GLY A 11 59.93 -42.03 -26.14
N TRP A 12 59.96 -41.72 -27.43
CA TRP A 12 59.26 -40.56 -27.98
C TRP A 12 57.76 -40.80 -28.12
N MET A 13 57.33 -42.00 -28.56
CA MET A 13 55.92 -42.37 -28.64
C MET A 13 55.27 -42.43 -27.25
N ASP A 14 55.92 -43.07 -26.27
CA ASP A 14 55.40 -43.20 -24.91
C ASP A 14 55.32 -41.83 -24.23
N GLY A 15 56.41 -41.04 -24.27
CA GLY A 15 56.42 -39.71 -23.65
C GLY A 15 55.43 -38.72 -24.30
N TRP A 16 55.19 -38.84 -25.61
CA TRP A 16 54.21 -38.02 -26.30
C TRP A 16 52.77 -38.49 -26.03
N MET A 17 52.51 -39.80 -26.01
CA MET A 17 51.19 -40.34 -25.66
C MET A 17 50.81 -40.01 -24.22
N ASP A 18 51.71 -40.25 -23.26
CA ASP A 18 51.45 -40.01 -21.84
C ASP A 18 51.26 -38.51 -21.58
N GLY A 19 52.17 -37.67 -22.08
CA GLY A 19 52.06 -36.22 -21.90
C GLY A 19 50.84 -35.59 -22.56
N TRP A 20 50.43 -36.11 -23.72
CA TRP A 20 49.24 -35.63 -24.41
C TRP A 20 47.94 -36.16 -23.78
N MET A 21 47.89 -37.45 -23.41
CA MET A 21 46.72 -38.01 -22.73
C MET A 21 46.53 -37.36 -21.37
N ASP A 22 47.56 -37.28 -20.53
CA ASP A 22 47.44 -36.71 -19.19
C ASP A 22 47.13 -35.21 -19.26
N GLY A 23 47.86 -34.45 -20.08
CA GLY A 23 47.63 -33.01 -20.21
C GLY A 23 46.25 -32.67 -20.78
N TRP A 24 45.76 -33.46 -21.74
CA TRP A 24 44.45 -33.22 -22.35
C TRP A 24 43.31 -33.71 -21.47
N LEU A 25 43.39 -34.92 -20.89
CA LEU A 25 42.38 -35.45 -19.98
C LEU A 25 42.27 -34.59 -18.73
N ASP A 26 43.39 -34.28 -18.09
CA ASP A 26 43.38 -33.54 -16.82
C ASP A 26 42.99 -32.08 -17.06
N GLY A 27 43.59 -31.42 -18.05
CA GLY A 27 43.27 -30.03 -18.37
C GLY A 27 41.82 -29.82 -18.86
N TRP A 28 41.32 -30.71 -19.72
CA TRP A 28 39.97 -30.59 -20.27
C TRP A 28 38.90 -31.07 -19.28
N MET A 29 39.06 -32.24 -18.64
CA MET A 29 38.06 -32.70 -17.67
C MET A 29 38.04 -31.79 -16.44
N VAL A 30 39.18 -31.46 -15.85
CA VAL A 30 39.19 -30.64 -14.62
C VAL A 30 38.74 -29.22 -14.95
N GLY A 31 39.28 -28.62 -16.02
CA GLY A 31 38.91 -27.27 -16.42
C GLY A 31 37.43 -27.12 -16.79
N TRP A 32 36.90 -28.06 -17.57
CA TRP A 32 35.50 -28.02 -17.99
C TRP A 32 34.56 -28.39 -16.86
N MET A 33 34.85 -29.45 -16.10
CA MET A 33 33.97 -29.89 -15.02
C MET A 33 33.96 -28.88 -13.87
N VAL A 34 35.11 -28.35 -13.45
CA VAL A 34 35.17 -27.32 -12.40
C VAL A 34 34.56 -26.02 -12.90
N GLY A 35 34.94 -25.54 -14.08
CA GLY A 35 34.43 -24.27 -14.61
C GLY A 35 32.93 -24.29 -14.87
N TRP A 36 32.39 -25.40 -15.39
CA TRP A 36 30.96 -25.55 -15.63
C TRP A 36 30.18 -25.71 -14.33
N LEU A 37 30.65 -26.57 -13.41
CA LEU A 37 29.94 -26.83 -12.16
C LEU A 37 29.97 -25.61 -11.23
N ASP A 38 31.12 -24.92 -11.14
CA ASP A 38 31.26 -23.73 -10.31
C ASP A 38 30.52 -22.53 -10.93
N GLY A 39 30.66 -22.30 -12.23
CA GLY A 39 29.96 -21.21 -12.92
C GLY A 39 28.45 -21.39 -12.96
N TRP A 40 27.95 -22.60 -13.24
CA TRP A 40 26.52 -22.88 -13.28
C TRP A 40 25.91 -22.88 -11.89
N MET A 41 26.55 -23.53 -10.90
CA MET A 41 26.03 -23.58 -9.55
C MET A 41 26.08 -22.19 -8.88
N ALA A 42 27.18 -21.45 -9.01
CA ALA A 42 27.28 -20.11 -8.44
C ALA A 42 26.35 -19.11 -9.13
N GLY A 43 26.26 -19.15 -10.47
CA GLY A 43 25.38 -18.26 -11.24
C GLY A 43 23.90 -18.53 -10.99
N TRP A 44 23.51 -19.80 -10.96
CA TRP A 44 22.13 -20.20 -10.69
C TRP A 44 21.74 -19.92 -9.24
N LEU A 45 22.60 -20.27 -8.27
CA LEU A 45 22.30 -20.04 -6.86
C LEU A 45 22.23 -18.54 -6.54
N ARG A 46 23.16 -17.71 -7.04
CA ARG A 46 23.06 -16.25 -6.87
C ARG A 46 21.84 -15.68 -7.56
N GLY A 47 21.66 -15.96 -8.85
CA GLY A 47 20.55 -15.38 -9.61
C GLY A 47 19.18 -15.76 -9.06
N TRP A 48 19.03 -17.01 -8.60
CA TRP A 48 17.81 -17.46 -7.97
C TRP A 48 17.61 -16.88 -6.57
N MET A 49 18.65 -16.86 -5.74
CA MET A 49 18.55 -16.35 -4.37
C MET A 49 18.35 -14.83 -4.35
N ASP A 50 19.12 -14.07 -5.15
CA ASP A 50 19.00 -12.61 -5.27
C ASP A 50 17.64 -12.25 -5.89
N GLY A 51 17.28 -12.86 -7.02
CA GLY A 51 16.01 -12.57 -7.70
C GLY A 51 14.77 -12.95 -6.88
N TRP A 52 14.85 -14.02 -6.08
CA TRP A 52 13.76 -14.44 -5.21
C TRP A 52 13.69 -13.60 -3.92
N MET A 53 14.83 -13.29 -3.28
CA MET A 53 14.84 -12.38 -2.13
C MET A 53 14.37 -10.99 -2.53
N ASP A 54 14.98 -10.36 -3.53
CA ASP A 54 14.64 -8.99 -3.91
C ASP A 54 13.20 -8.91 -4.41
N GLY A 55 12.80 -9.78 -5.34
CA GLY A 55 11.45 -9.73 -5.91
C GLY A 55 10.33 -10.07 -4.92
N TRP A 56 10.56 -11.01 -4.00
CA TRP A 56 9.55 -11.36 -3.00
C TRP A 56 9.53 -10.38 -1.84
N MET A 57 10.70 -9.94 -1.37
CA MET A 57 10.81 -9.03 -0.23
C MET A 57 10.33 -7.63 -0.61
N ASP A 58 10.78 -7.07 -1.74
CA ASP A 58 10.34 -5.74 -2.20
C ASP A 58 8.85 -5.76 -2.58
N GLY A 59 8.42 -6.74 -3.40
CA GLY A 59 7.04 -6.82 -3.84
C GLY A 59 6.04 -7.05 -2.69
N TRP A 60 6.43 -7.80 -1.66
CA TRP A 60 5.59 -8.03 -0.48
C TRP A 60 5.64 -6.87 0.51
N MET A 61 6.81 -6.26 0.75
CA MET A 61 6.92 -5.09 1.64
C MET A 61 6.17 -3.90 1.06
N ASP A 62 6.42 -3.54 -0.21
CA ASP A 62 5.80 -2.38 -0.85
C ASP A 62 4.30 -2.61 -0.98
N GLY A 63 3.87 -3.75 -1.53
CA GLY A 63 2.45 -4.04 -1.72
C GLY A 63 1.65 -4.12 -0.41
N TRP A 64 2.26 -4.62 0.67
CA TRP A 64 1.60 -4.72 1.97
C TRP A 64 1.66 -3.43 2.78
N MET A 65 2.78 -2.71 2.76
CA MET A 65 2.90 -1.42 3.44
C MET A 65 2.04 -0.36 2.74
N ASP A 66 2.18 -0.18 1.44
CA ASP A 66 1.47 0.86 0.70
C ASP A 66 -0.04 0.57 0.71
N GLY A 67 -0.45 -0.66 0.36
CA GLY A 67 -1.87 -1.01 0.34
C GLY A 67 -2.55 -0.91 1.70
N ARG A 68 -1.83 -1.14 2.79
CA ARG A 68 -2.38 -1.05 4.15
C ARG A 68 -2.31 0.36 4.72
N MET A 69 -1.23 1.10 4.49
CA MET A 69 -1.10 2.49 4.94
C MET A 69 -2.06 3.39 4.16
N ASP A 70 -2.04 3.33 2.83
CA ASP A 70 -2.88 4.18 1.99
C ASP A 70 -4.35 3.86 2.21
N GLY A 71 -4.74 2.58 2.17
CA GLY A 71 -6.13 2.17 2.41
C GLY A 71 -6.65 2.56 3.80
N TRP A 72 -5.79 2.53 4.83
CA TRP A 72 -6.17 2.93 6.17
C TRP A 72 -6.19 4.46 6.35
N MET A 73 -5.19 5.18 5.82
CA MET A 73 -5.16 6.65 5.88
C MET A 73 -6.29 7.26 5.08
N ASP A 74 -6.53 6.80 3.84
CA ASP A 74 -7.60 7.32 2.99
C ASP A 74 -8.97 6.96 3.56
N GLY A 75 -9.16 5.72 4.01
CA GLY A 75 -10.42 5.30 4.62
C GLY A 75 -10.71 6.04 5.93
N TRP A 76 -9.69 6.25 6.76
CA TRP A 76 -9.83 6.97 8.02
C TRP A 76 -10.02 8.47 7.82
N MET A 77 -9.23 9.12 6.94
CA MET A 77 -9.43 10.54 6.63
C MET A 77 -10.77 10.79 5.96
N ALA A 78 -11.14 10.01 4.93
CA ALA A 78 -12.41 10.22 4.24
C ALA A 78 -13.61 9.95 5.16
N GLY A 79 -13.56 8.88 5.97
CA GLY A 79 -14.63 8.53 6.90
C GLY A 79 -14.74 9.51 8.07
N TRP A 80 -13.60 9.92 8.65
CA TRP A 80 -13.58 10.82 9.79
C TRP A 80 -13.84 12.27 9.39
N LEU A 81 -13.11 12.85 8.42
CA LEU A 81 -13.41 14.21 7.96
C LEU A 81 -14.78 14.29 7.29
N GLY A 82 -15.09 13.40 6.35
CA GLY A 82 -16.35 13.46 5.62
C GLY A 82 -17.55 13.23 6.53
N GLY A 83 -17.49 12.20 7.38
CA GLY A 83 -18.59 11.85 8.28
C GLY A 83 -18.74 12.80 9.46
N TRP A 84 -17.65 13.17 10.14
CA TRP A 84 -17.72 14.06 11.29
C TRP A 84 -17.98 15.50 10.88
N MET A 85 -17.25 16.03 9.89
CA MET A 85 -17.39 17.42 9.48
C MET A 85 -18.71 17.64 8.74
N GLY A 86 -19.08 16.71 7.84
CA GLY A 86 -20.37 16.75 7.15
C GLY A 86 -21.54 16.56 8.12
N GLY A 87 -21.53 15.49 8.91
CA GLY A 87 -22.62 15.22 9.87
C GLY A 87 -22.76 16.27 10.97
N TRP A 88 -21.66 16.88 11.42
CA TRP A 88 -21.70 17.96 12.39
C TRP A 88 -22.13 19.29 11.78
N MET A 89 -21.65 19.66 10.58
CA MET A 89 -22.13 20.86 9.89
C MET A 89 -23.61 20.75 9.54
N ASP A 90 -24.03 19.62 8.97
CA ASP A 90 -25.42 19.40 8.55
C ASP A 90 -26.32 19.37 9.79
N GLY A 91 -25.98 18.59 10.82
CA GLY A 91 -26.77 18.51 12.04
C GLY A 91 -26.82 19.83 12.83
N TRP A 92 -25.74 20.60 12.85
CA TRP A 92 -25.71 21.91 13.50
C TRP A 92 -26.47 22.97 12.70
N MET A 93 -26.28 23.04 11.38
CA MET A 93 -27.02 23.97 10.52
C MET A 93 -28.52 23.66 10.53
N ASP A 94 -28.91 22.39 10.36
CA ASP A 94 -30.32 21.99 10.33
C ASP A 94 -30.96 22.18 11.71
N GLY A 95 -30.29 21.77 12.78
CA GLY A 95 -30.81 21.91 14.15
C GLY A 95 -30.89 23.38 14.60
N TRP A 96 -29.91 24.20 14.24
CA TRP A 96 -29.90 25.62 14.57
C TRP A 96 -30.90 26.41 13.72
N MET A 97 -30.98 26.15 12.40
CA MET A 97 -31.98 26.77 11.53
C MET A 97 -33.39 26.39 11.95
N ALA A 98 -33.69 25.10 12.13
CA ALA A 98 -35.01 24.66 12.55
C ALA A 98 -35.36 25.20 13.93
N GLY A 99 -34.49 25.05 14.93
CA GLY A 99 -34.76 25.51 16.29
C GLY A 99 -34.88 27.03 16.41
N TRP A 100 -34.08 27.80 15.64
CA TRP A 100 -34.14 29.25 15.67
C TRP A 100 -35.33 29.80 14.89
N VAL A 101 -35.62 29.24 13.71
CA VAL A 101 -36.78 29.66 12.90
C VAL A 101 -38.08 29.29 13.61
N ASP A 102 -38.24 28.03 14.06
CA ASP A 102 -39.45 27.57 14.73
C ASP A 102 -39.61 28.29 16.08
N GLY A 103 -38.54 28.37 16.88
CA GLY A 103 -38.60 29.02 18.19
C GLY A 103 -38.86 30.53 18.11
N TRP A 104 -38.32 31.21 17.08
CA TRP A 104 -38.57 32.63 16.87
C TRP A 104 -39.96 32.89 16.28
N MET A 105 -40.41 32.10 15.31
CA MET A 105 -41.77 32.22 14.76
C MET A 105 -42.83 31.91 15.82
N ASP A 106 -42.70 30.81 16.56
CA ASP A 106 -43.70 30.43 17.55
C ASP A 106 -43.66 31.35 18.77
N GLY A 107 -42.45 31.60 19.31
CA GLY A 107 -42.30 32.36 20.55
C GLY A 107 -42.51 33.86 20.38
N TRP A 108 -41.98 34.45 19.31
CA TRP A 108 -42.07 35.89 19.10
C TRP A 108 -43.32 36.26 18.33
N PHE A 109 -43.64 35.57 17.24
CA PHE A 109 -44.81 35.90 16.44
C PHE A 109 -46.10 35.40 17.10
N GLY A 110 -46.15 34.13 17.50
CA GLY A 110 -47.30 33.56 18.21
C GLY A 110 -47.56 34.26 19.55
N GLY A 111 -46.55 34.31 20.42
CA GLY A 111 -46.67 34.93 21.74
C GLY A 111 -47.00 36.43 21.70
N TRP A 112 -46.44 37.19 20.76
CA TRP A 112 -46.75 38.62 20.64
C TRP A 112 -48.16 38.85 20.10
N ILE A 113 -48.61 38.04 19.13
CA ILE A 113 -50.00 38.07 18.64
C ILE A 113 -50.97 37.72 19.77
N ASP A 114 -50.70 36.66 20.54
CA ASP A 114 -51.57 36.22 21.62
C ASP A 114 -51.71 37.27 22.72
N VAL A 115 -50.59 37.88 23.14
CA VAL A 115 -50.59 38.95 24.14
C VAL A 115 -51.24 40.21 23.59
N TRP A 116 -50.88 40.64 22.39
CA TRP A 116 -51.41 41.88 21.81
C TRP A 116 -52.91 41.79 21.52
N LEU A 117 -53.37 40.67 20.93
CA LEU A 117 -54.79 40.43 20.71
C LEU A 117 -55.55 40.27 22.02
N GLY A 118 -54.98 39.58 23.02
CA GLY A 118 -55.59 39.44 24.34
C GLY A 118 -55.81 40.81 25.01
N TRP A 119 -54.76 41.63 25.09
CA TRP A 119 -54.86 42.97 25.69
C TRP A 119 -55.77 43.91 24.90
N TRP A 120 -55.73 43.86 23.57
CA TRP A 120 -56.59 44.67 22.73
C TRP A 120 -58.05 44.25 22.90
N MET A 121 -58.36 42.95 22.86
CA MET A 121 -59.72 42.43 23.07
C MET A 121 -60.23 42.72 24.48
N ASP A 122 -59.45 42.45 25.53
CA ASP A 122 -59.86 42.69 26.91
C ASP A 122 -60.07 44.18 27.19
N GLY A 123 -59.20 45.05 26.66
CA GLY A 123 -59.31 46.50 26.82
C GLY A 123 -60.44 47.12 26.01
N TRP A 124 -60.66 46.68 24.76
CA TRP A 124 -61.77 47.19 23.94
C TRP A 124 -63.11 46.66 24.40
N VAL A 125 -63.25 45.36 24.66
CA VAL A 125 -64.53 44.74 25.02
C VAL A 125 -64.90 45.08 26.46
N GLY A 126 -63.94 45.04 27.39
CA GLY A 126 -64.16 45.46 28.78
C GLY A 126 -64.51 46.95 28.88
N GLY A 127 -63.77 47.82 28.16
CA GLY A 127 -64.06 49.26 28.15
C GLY A 127 -65.35 49.65 27.43
N TRP A 128 -65.78 48.91 26.41
CA TRP A 128 -67.08 49.12 25.78
C TRP A 128 -68.25 48.66 26.66
N MET A 129 -68.08 47.59 27.44
CA MET A 129 -69.11 47.11 28.36
C MET A 129 -69.23 47.97 29.64
N ASP A 130 -68.17 48.67 30.05
CA ASP A 130 -68.21 49.56 31.24
C ASP A 130 -68.80 50.96 30.94
N VAL A 131 -68.96 51.32 29.67
CA VAL A 131 -69.44 52.66 29.23
C VAL A 131 -70.91 52.63 28.75
N TYR A 132 -71.56 51.47 28.75
CA TYR A 132 -73.00 51.28 28.54
C TYR A 132 -73.65 50.60 29.75
#